data_AF-A0A2R9A4S4-F1
#
_entry.id   AF-A0A2R9A4S4-F1
#
_cell.length_a   1.000
_cell.length_b   1.000
_cell.length_c   1.000
_cell.angle_alpha   90.00
_cell.angle_beta   90.00
_cell.angle_gamma   90.00
#
_symmetry.space_group_name_H-M   'P 1'
#
loop_
_entity.id
_entity.type
_entity.pdbx_description
1 polymer ?
#
loop_
_entity_poly.entity_id
_entity_poly.type
_entity_poly.pdbx_seq_one_letter_code
_entity_poly.pdbx_strand_id
1 'polypeptide(L)'
;MLRVTTGRRRKITSLSCMNILIFRYWASEPHPAAMSAEVETSEGVDESEKKNSGALEKENQMRMADLSELLKEGTKEAHDRAENTQFVKDFLKGNIKKELFKLATTALYFTYSALEEEMERNKDHPAFAPLYFPMELHRKEALTKDMEYFFGENWEEQVQCPKAAQKYVERIHYIGQNEPELLVAHAYTRYMGDLSGGQVLKKVAQRALKLPSTGEGTQFYLFENVDNAQQFKQLYRARMNALDLNMKTKERIVEEANKAFEYNMQIFNELDQAGSTLARETLEDGFPVHDGKGDMRKCPFYAAEQDKGALEGSSCPFRTAMAVLRKPSLQFILAAGVALAAGLLAWYYM
;
A
#
# COMPACT_ATOMS: atom_id res chain seq x y z
N MET A 1 8.73 48.23 -35.41
CA MET A 1 7.48 47.55 -35.82
C MET A 1 7.42 46.22 -35.07
N LEU A 2 6.28 45.91 -34.42
CA LEU A 2 5.83 44.60 -33.88
C LEU A 2 6.61 44.02 -32.69
N ARG A 3 6.20 44.18 -31.43
CA ARG A 3 5.01 43.69 -30.66
C ARG A 3 5.06 42.18 -30.31
N VAL A 4 5.43 41.94 -29.05
CA VAL A 4 4.91 40.97 -28.05
C VAL A 4 4.32 39.64 -28.55
N THR A 5 4.88 38.52 -28.07
CA THR A 5 4.08 37.44 -27.44
C THR A 5 4.87 36.75 -26.32
N THR A 6 4.30 36.86 -25.12
CA THR A 6 4.66 36.12 -23.90
C THR A 6 4.15 34.68 -24.01
N GLY A 7 5.06 33.71 -24.07
CA GLY A 7 4.78 32.28 -24.00
C GLY A 7 4.63 31.80 -22.56
N ARG A 8 3.38 31.53 -22.18
CA ARG A 8 2.93 30.96 -20.91
C ARG A 8 3.65 29.62 -20.62
N ARG A 9 4.57 29.58 -19.65
CA ARG A 9 5.07 28.31 -19.06
C ARG A 9 3.87 27.58 -18.44
N ARG A 10 3.35 26.55 -19.12
CA ARG A 10 2.43 25.59 -18.50
C ARG A 10 3.21 24.86 -17.42
N LYS A 11 2.79 25.04 -16.16
CA LYS A 11 3.12 24.13 -15.07
C LYS A 11 2.64 22.75 -15.49
N ILE A 12 3.57 21.87 -15.85
CA ILE A 12 3.31 20.43 -15.92
C ILE A 12 2.98 20.02 -14.49
N THR A 13 1.72 19.65 -14.27
CA THR A 13 1.21 19.19 -12.99
C THR A 13 1.90 17.89 -12.59
N SER A 14 2.40 17.88 -11.35
CA SER A 14 3.19 16.82 -10.68
C SER A 14 2.51 15.44 -10.57
N LEU A 15 1.36 15.20 -11.20
CA LEU A 15 0.65 13.91 -11.12
C LEU A 15 1.13 12.88 -12.15
N SER A 16 1.85 13.30 -13.21
CA SER A 16 2.33 12.36 -14.24
C SER A 16 3.57 11.56 -13.85
N CYS A 17 4.24 11.88 -12.74
CA CYS A 17 5.50 11.23 -12.35
C CYS A 17 5.34 10.10 -11.31
N MET A 18 4.18 9.93 -10.67
CA MET A 18 4.03 8.94 -9.58
C MET A 18 3.57 7.56 -10.08
N ASN A 19 2.71 7.47 -11.11
CA ASN A 19 2.41 6.20 -11.79
C ASN A 19 3.60 5.66 -12.60
N ILE A 20 4.61 6.49 -12.84
CA ILE A 20 5.83 6.12 -13.54
C ILE A 20 6.80 5.38 -12.61
N LEU A 21 6.68 5.47 -11.28
CA LEU A 21 7.71 4.93 -10.37
C LEU A 21 7.62 3.41 -10.18
N ILE A 22 6.43 2.83 -10.05
CA ILE A 22 6.29 1.37 -9.90
C ILE A 22 6.50 0.70 -11.28
N PHE A 23 5.96 1.29 -12.35
CA PHE A 23 6.19 0.86 -13.74
C PHE A 23 7.65 1.03 -14.22
N ARG A 24 8.35 2.14 -13.92
CA ARG A 24 9.78 2.28 -14.30
C ARG A 24 10.65 1.30 -13.55
N TYR A 25 10.41 1.05 -12.27
CA TYR A 25 11.30 0.15 -11.52
C TYR A 25 11.08 -1.33 -11.79
N TRP A 26 9.93 -1.70 -12.37
CA TRP A 26 9.66 -3.05 -12.83
C TRP A 26 10.05 -3.27 -14.30
N ALA A 27 9.88 -2.25 -15.16
CA ALA A 27 10.11 -2.37 -16.62
C ALA A 27 11.48 -1.86 -17.13
N SER A 28 12.19 -0.97 -16.43
CA SER A 28 13.40 -0.33 -17.00
C SER A 28 14.69 -0.64 -16.26
N GLU A 29 15.50 -1.57 -16.79
CA GLU A 29 16.97 -1.47 -16.96
C GLU A 29 17.42 -2.34 -18.17
N PRO A 30 18.45 -1.91 -18.94
CA PRO A 30 18.86 -2.56 -20.18
C PRO A 30 19.91 -3.69 -19.97
N HIS A 31 19.85 -4.72 -20.81
CA HIS A 31 20.86 -5.79 -20.88
C HIS A 31 22.14 -5.36 -21.62
N PRO A 32 23.30 -5.98 -21.32
CA PRO A 32 24.51 -5.83 -22.11
C PRO A 32 24.32 -6.46 -23.50
N ALA A 33 24.69 -5.71 -24.54
CA ALA A 33 24.55 -6.11 -25.94
C ALA A 33 25.37 -7.39 -26.23
N ALA A 34 24.70 -8.45 -26.68
CA ALA A 34 25.35 -9.56 -27.36
C ALA A 34 25.80 -9.08 -28.74
N MET A 35 27.11 -9.09 -28.99
CA MET A 35 27.68 -8.87 -30.32
C MET A 35 27.39 -10.09 -31.20
N SER A 36 26.52 -9.92 -32.19
CA SER A 36 26.34 -10.88 -33.28
C SER A 36 27.23 -10.46 -34.44
N ALA A 37 28.21 -11.30 -34.78
CA ALA A 37 28.98 -11.16 -36.00
C ALA A 37 28.10 -11.55 -37.21
N GLU A 38 28.03 -10.67 -38.21
CA GLU A 38 27.37 -10.92 -39.48
C GLU A 38 28.17 -11.97 -40.27
N VAL A 39 27.53 -13.09 -40.61
CA VAL A 39 27.99 -14.03 -41.62
C VAL A 39 27.01 -13.96 -42.78
N GLU A 40 27.47 -13.45 -43.91
CA GLU A 40 26.75 -13.52 -45.19
C GLU A 40 26.69 -14.99 -45.66
N THR A 41 25.49 -15.50 -45.92
CA THR A 41 25.34 -16.68 -46.79
C THR A 41 24.17 -16.51 -47.76
N SER A 42 24.55 -16.67 -49.02
CA SER A 42 23.79 -16.84 -50.26
C SER A 42 22.50 -17.65 -50.17
N GLU A 43 21.57 -17.27 -51.05
CA GLU A 43 20.22 -17.78 -51.28
C GLU A 43 20.15 -19.29 -51.59
N GLY A 44 19.04 -19.90 -51.15
CA GLY A 44 18.50 -21.14 -51.72
C GLY A 44 18.07 -22.20 -50.71
N VAL A 45 17.06 -21.96 -49.86
CA VAL A 45 16.40 -23.03 -49.07
C VAL A 45 14.90 -22.79 -48.96
N ASP A 46 14.16 -23.88 -49.19
CA ASP A 46 12.71 -24.08 -49.23
C ASP A 46 11.94 -23.47 -48.04
N GLU A 47 10.78 -22.83 -48.31
CA GLU A 47 9.98 -22.11 -47.30
C GLU A 47 9.44 -23.03 -46.18
N SER A 48 9.40 -24.33 -46.42
CA SER A 48 8.94 -25.33 -45.45
C SER A 48 9.92 -25.57 -44.29
N GLU A 49 11.23 -25.48 -44.54
CA GLU A 49 12.29 -25.71 -43.54
C GLU A 49 12.55 -24.47 -42.66
N LYS A 50 12.33 -23.25 -43.18
CA LYS A 50 12.39 -21.99 -42.39
C LYS A 50 11.31 -21.89 -41.32
N LYS A 51 10.11 -22.41 -41.58
CA LYS A 51 9.02 -22.44 -40.58
C LYS A 51 9.29 -23.43 -39.45
N ASN A 52 9.92 -24.56 -39.77
CA ASN A 52 10.22 -25.60 -38.80
C ASN A 52 11.44 -25.26 -37.93
N SER A 53 12.48 -24.65 -38.53
CA SER A 53 13.64 -24.13 -37.79
C SER A 53 13.27 -22.97 -36.87
N GLY A 54 12.45 -22.01 -37.31
CA GLY A 54 11.98 -20.92 -36.44
C GLY A 54 11.09 -21.39 -35.28
N ALA A 55 10.32 -22.47 -35.46
CA ALA A 55 9.54 -23.07 -34.37
C ALA A 55 10.44 -23.79 -33.35
N LEU A 56 11.44 -24.55 -33.82
CA LEU A 56 12.44 -25.24 -32.99
C LEU A 56 13.38 -24.27 -32.26
N GLU A 57 13.79 -23.17 -32.90
CA GLU A 57 14.58 -22.11 -32.28
C GLU A 57 13.79 -21.36 -31.21
N LYS A 58 12.52 -21.04 -31.49
CA LYS A 58 11.63 -20.40 -30.51
C LYS A 58 11.33 -21.33 -29.33
N GLU A 59 11.15 -22.62 -29.58
CA GLU A 59 10.95 -23.63 -28.53
C GLU A 59 12.22 -23.82 -27.67
N ASN A 60 13.41 -23.85 -28.30
CA ASN A 60 14.69 -23.92 -27.58
C ASN A 60 14.98 -22.63 -26.80
N GLN A 61 14.67 -21.46 -27.37
CA GLN A 61 14.81 -20.17 -26.70
C GLN A 61 13.87 -20.06 -25.49
N MET A 62 12.67 -20.63 -25.60
CA MET A 62 11.71 -20.69 -24.49
C MET A 62 12.15 -21.68 -23.40
N ARG A 63 12.73 -22.84 -23.76
CA ARG A 63 13.33 -23.78 -22.79
C ARG A 63 14.52 -23.17 -22.03
N MET A 64 15.27 -22.28 -22.67
CA MET A 64 16.43 -21.57 -22.09
C MET A 64 16.06 -20.24 -21.41
N ALA A 65 14.78 -19.86 -21.36
CA ALA A 65 14.38 -18.58 -20.79
C ALA A 65 14.59 -18.56 -19.26
N ASP A 66 15.16 -17.46 -18.79
CA ASP A 66 15.36 -17.17 -17.38
C ASP A 66 14.01 -17.04 -16.67
N LEU A 67 13.88 -17.68 -15.49
CA LEU A 67 12.65 -17.65 -14.71
C LEU A 67 12.23 -16.22 -14.35
N SER A 68 13.19 -15.34 -14.06
CA SER A 68 12.94 -13.93 -13.76
C SER A 68 12.25 -13.19 -14.91
N GLU A 69 12.64 -13.46 -16.14
CA GLU A 69 12.04 -12.83 -17.32
C GLU A 69 10.67 -13.42 -17.64
N LEU A 70 10.51 -14.74 -17.49
CA LEU A 70 9.20 -15.39 -17.62
C LEU A 70 8.20 -14.88 -16.60
N LEU A 71 8.61 -14.72 -15.33
CA LEU A 71 7.78 -14.13 -14.29
C LEU A 71 7.44 -12.68 -14.58
N LYS A 72 8.41 -11.89 -15.03
CA LYS A 72 8.19 -10.50 -15.43
C LYS A 72 7.18 -10.44 -16.57
N GLU A 73 7.48 -10.97 -17.74
CA GLU A 73 6.57 -10.86 -18.89
C GLU A 73 5.21 -11.51 -18.63
N GLY A 74 5.20 -12.70 -18.03
CA GLY A 74 3.99 -13.46 -17.78
C GLY A 74 3.05 -12.87 -16.72
N THR A 75 3.52 -11.97 -15.86
CA THR A 75 2.67 -11.30 -14.85
C THR A 75 2.39 -9.83 -15.15
N LYS A 76 2.87 -9.31 -16.29
CA LYS A 76 2.73 -7.91 -16.68
C LYS A 76 1.29 -7.40 -16.64
N GLU A 77 0.37 -8.13 -17.25
CA GLU A 77 -1.03 -7.69 -17.24
C GLU A 77 -1.65 -7.73 -15.84
N ALA A 78 -1.29 -8.72 -15.02
CA ALA A 78 -1.79 -8.84 -13.65
C ALA A 78 -1.23 -7.71 -12.76
N HIS A 79 0.04 -7.37 -12.92
CA HIS A 79 0.68 -6.21 -12.30
C HIS A 79 -0.02 -4.92 -12.71
N ASP A 80 -0.23 -4.71 -14.01
CA ASP A 80 -0.88 -3.51 -14.55
C ASP A 80 -2.31 -3.37 -14.01
N ARG A 81 -3.07 -4.46 -13.89
CA ARG A 81 -4.40 -4.45 -13.28
C ARG A 81 -4.34 -4.13 -11.78
N ALA A 82 -3.40 -4.72 -11.04
CA ALA A 82 -3.25 -4.51 -9.61
C ALA A 82 -2.94 -3.04 -9.27
N GLU A 83 -2.03 -2.40 -10.00
CA GLU A 83 -1.74 -0.97 -9.86
C GLU A 83 -2.94 -0.07 -10.17
N ASN A 84 -3.84 -0.55 -11.03
CA ASN A 84 -5.00 0.20 -11.48
C ASN A 84 -6.26 -0.01 -10.63
N THR A 85 -6.17 -0.75 -9.52
CA THR A 85 -7.26 -0.87 -8.55
C THR A 85 -7.57 0.48 -7.87
N GLN A 86 -8.83 0.67 -7.46
CA GLN A 86 -9.28 1.92 -6.87
C GLN A 86 -8.55 2.23 -5.55
N PHE A 87 -8.40 1.23 -4.69
CA PHE A 87 -7.64 1.31 -3.44
C PHE A 87 -6.21 1.84 -3.66
N VAL A 88 -5.46 1.26 -4.61
CA VAL A 88 -4.07 1.67 -4.90
C VAL A 88 -4.02 3.12 -5.43
N LYS A 89 -4.93 3.47 -6.34
CA LYS A 89 -5.03 4.84 -6.87
C LYS A 89 -5.29 5.87 -5.78
N ASP A 90 -6.20 5.58 -4.85
CA ASP A 90 -6.54 6.49 -3.76
C ASP A 90 -5.44 6.56 -2.71
N PHE A 91 -4.80 5.42 -2.41
CA PHE A 91 -3.63 5.39 -1.55
C PHE A 91 -2.51 6.28 -2.08
N LEU A 92 -2.11 6.13 -3.35
CA LEU A 92 -1.04 6.93 -3.97
C LEU A 92 -1.35 8.44 -4.01
N LYS A 93 -2.63 8.82 -4.09
CA LYS A 93 -3.07 10.22 -3.97
C LYS A 93 -3.03 10.74 -2.52
N GLY A 94 -2.88 9.86 -1.54
CA GLY A 94 -2.95 10.17 -0.11
C GLY A 94 -4.37 10.19 0.44
N ASN A 95 -5.35 9.66 -0.30
CA ASN A 95 -6.75 9.59 0.09
C ASN A 95 -7.01 8.28 0.83
N ILE A 96 -6.43 8.13 2.02
CA ILE A 96 -6.57 6.91 2.83
C ILE A 96 -6.95 7.26 4.28
N LYS A 97 -7.98 6.59 4.81
CA LYS A 97 -8.38 6.71 6.22
C LYS A 97 -7.51 5.80 7.09
N LYS A 98 -7.22 6.21 8.33
CA LYS A 98 -6.44 5.42 9.29
C LYS A 98 -7.02 4.02 9.50
N GLU A 99 -8.33 3.89 9.71
CA GLU A 99 -8.97 2.58 9.91
C GLU A 99 -8.85 1.67 8.69
N LEU A 100 -8.88 2.23 7.48
CA LEU A 100 -8.69 1.43 6.27
C LEU A 100 -7.23 0.98 6.12
N PHE A 101 -6.27 1.84 6.46
CA PHE A 101 -4.87 1.48 6.50
C PHE A 101 -4.59 0.39 7.52
N LYS A 102 -5.23 0.44 8.70
CA LYS A 102 -5.17 -0.62 9.71
C LYS A 102 -5.62 -1.97 9.15
N LEU A 103 -6.75 -2.02 8.45
CA LEU A 103 -7.23 -3.25 7.78
C LEU A 103 -6.23 -3.78 6.74
N ALA A 104 -5.62 -2.89 5.96
CA ALA A 104 -4.58 -3.27 5.00
C ALA A 104 -3.34 -3.85 5.71
N THR A 105 -2.87 -3.22 6.79
CA THR A 105 -1.77 -3.73 7.62
C THR A 105 -2.10 -5.08 8.23
N THR A 106 -3.34 -5.30 8.69
CA THR A 106 -3.80 -6.60 9.18
C THR A 106 -3.75 -7.68 8.10
N ALA A 107 -4.24 -7.39 6.89
CA ALA A 107 -4.15 -8.31 5.75
C ALA A 107 -2.70 -8.68 5.41
N LEU A 108 -1.79 -7.70 5.44
CA LEU A 108 -0.36 -7.93 5.27
C LEU A 108 0.21 -8.81 6.38
N TYR A 109 -0.09 -8.51 7.65
CA TYR A 109 0.40 -9.28 8.79
C TYR A 109 0.10 -10.78 8.64
N PHE A 110 -1.15 -11.15 8.36
CA PHE A 110 -1.52 -12.56 8.18
C PHE A 110 -0.89 -13.18 6.93
N THR A 111 -0.87 -12.45 5.81
CA THR A 111 -0.27 -12.93 4.55
C THR A 111 1.22 -13.23 4.71
N TYR A 112 2.00 -12.31 5.29
CA TYR A 112 3.44 -12.51 5.48
C TYR A 112 3.74 -13.51 6.58
N SER A 113 2.90 -13.58 7.63
CA SER A 113 3.07 -14.62 8.65
C SER A 113 2.98 -16.02 8.05
N ALA A 114 1.99 -16.27 7.18
CA ALA A 114 1.85 -17.54 6.48
C ALA A 114 2.99 -17.77 5.47
N LEU A 115 3.34 -16.74 4.69
CA LEU A 115 4.41 -16.86 3.69
C LEU A 115 5.74 -17.21 4.35
N GLU A 116 6.10 -16.51 5.42
CA GLU A 116 7.37 -16.69 6.12
C GLU A 116 7.42 -17.99 6.92
N GLU A 117 6.29 -18.47 7.43
CA GLU A 117 6.20 -19.82 8.00
C GLU A 117 6.49 -20.89 6.95
N GLU A 118 5.89 -20.77 5.77
CA GLU A 118 6.10 -21.76 4.69
C GLU A 118 7.48 -21.64 4.04
N MET A 119 8.09 -20.46 4.03
CA MET A 119 9.49 -20.27 3.66
C MET A 119 10.42 -20.92 4.68
N GLU A 120 10.15 -20.79 5.97
CA GLU A 120 10.90 -21.45 7.03
C GLU A 120 10.81 -22.98 6.91
N ARG A 121 9.60 -23.51 6.65
CA ARG A 121 9.36 -24.95 6.41
C ARG A 121 10.20 -25.48 5.25
N ASN A 122 10.35 -24.68 4.20
CA ASN A 122 11.00 -25.07 2.94
C ASN A 122 12.41 -24.48 2.77
N LYS A 123 13.04 -23.95 3.83
CA LYS A 123 14.34 -23.27 3.74
C LYS A 123 15.47 -24.14 3.19
N ASP A 124 15.38 -25.46 3.39
CA ASP A 124 16.35 -26.45 2.91
C ASP A 124 15.88 -27.16 1.62
N HIS A 125 14.67 -26.86 1.14
CA HIS A 125 14.14 -27.47 -0.08
C HIS A 125 14.87 -26.92 -1.31
N PRO A 126 15.40 -27.76 -2.22
CA PRO A 126 16.28 -27.32 -3.31
C PRO A 126 15.61 -26.32 -4.27
N ALA A 127 14.30 -26.41 -4.44
CA ALA A 127 13.54 -25.47 -5.28
C ALA A 127 13.30 -24.09 -4.64
N PHE A 128 13.69 -23.87 -3.37
CA PHE A 128 13.47 -22.61 -2.66
C PHE A 128 14.70 -22.08 -1.91
N ALA A 129 15.55 -22.94 -1.37
CA ALA A 129 16.69 -22.59 -0.53
C ALA A 129 17.56 -21.41 -1.06
N PRO A 130 17.84 -21.28 -2.37
CA PRO A 130 18.61 -20.14 -2.90
C PRO A 130 17.94 -18.76 -2.73
N LEU A 131 16.66 -18.73 -2.37
CA LEU A 131 15.83 -17.54 -2.20
C LEU A 131 15.49 -17.24 -0.73
N TYR A 132 16.02 -18.02 0.20
CA TYR A 132 15.77 -17.84 1.63
C TYR A 132 16.66 -16.73 2.21
N PHE A 133 16.11 -15.52 2.28
CA PHE A 133 16.75 -14.30 2.78
C PHE A 133 15.98 -13.71 3.97
N PRO A 134 15.97 -14.40 5.14
CA PRO A 134 15.10 -14.01 6.25
C PRO A 134 15.47 -12.65 6.85
N MET A 135 16.76 -12.36 6.98
CA MET A 135 17.22 -11.11 7.62
C MET A 135 16.92 -9.90 6.74
N GLU A 136 17.02 -10.07 5.43
CA GLU A 136 16.85 -9.01 4.45
C GLU A 136 15.38 -8.78 4.12
N LEU A 137 14.60 -9.85 3.94
CA LEU A 137 13.25 -9.77 3.37
C LEU A 137 12.11 -9.97 4.34
N HIS A 138 12.24 -10.76 5.42
CA HIS A 138 11.08 -11.06 6.27
C HIS A 138 10.47 -9.79 6.87
N ARG A 139 9.14 -9.73 6.86
CA ARG A 139 8.31 -8.59 7.24
C ARG A 139 7.49 -8.86 8.48
N LYS A 140 7.31 -10.11 8.93
CA LYS A 140 6.45 -10.43 10.08
C LYS A 140 6.82 -9.62 11.33
N GLU A 141 8.11 -9.51 11.65
CA GLU A 141 8.56 -8.73 12.81
C GLU A 141 8.23 -7.24 12.66
N ALA A 142 8.49 -6.66 11.48
CA ALA A 142 8.16 -5.27 11.19
C ALA A 142 6.64 -5.01 11.23
N LEU A 143 5.85 -5.93 10.68
CA LEU A 143 4.39 -5.88 10.72
C LEU A 143 3.85 -6.02 12.14
N THR A 144 4.47 -6.82 13.00
CA THR A 144 4.10 -6.94 14.42
C THR A 144 4.23 -5.58 15.11
N LYS A 145 5.34 -4.86 14.91
CA LYS A 145 5.54 -3.49 15.42
C LYS A 145 4.50 -2.51 14.88
N ASP A 146 4.15 -2.63 13.59
CA ASP A 146 3.12 -1.79 12.99
C ASP A 146 1.72 -2.08 13.55
N MET A 147 1.41 -3.36 13.81
CA MET A 147 0.14 -3.78 14.44
C MET A 147 0.04 -3.24 15.87
N GLU A 148 1.09 -3.38 16.68
CA GLU A 148 1.16 -2.79 18.03
C GLU A 148 0.94 -1.27 18.01
N TYR A 149 1.56 -0.57 17.07
CA TYR A 149 1.38 0.88 16.93
C TYR A 149 -0.08 1.27 16.66
N PHE A 150 -0.81 0.48 15.86
CA PHE A 150 -2.17 0.81 15.45
C PHE A 150 -3.28 0.30 16.38
N PHE A 151 -3.04 -0.81 17.06
CA PHE A 151 -4.06 -1.55 17.84
C PHE A 151 -3.70 -1.70 19.32
N GLY A 152 -2.48 -1.33 19.73
CA GLY A 152 -1.98 -1.47 21.10
C GLY A 152 -1.36 -2.84 21.38
N GLU A 153 -0.93 -3.08 22.63
CA GLU A 153 -0.21 -4.29 23.03
C GLU A 153 -1.03 -5.58 22.83
N ASN A 154 -2.34 -5.55 23.14
CA ASN A 154 -3.23 -6.71 23.01
C ASN A 154 -3.87 -6.82 21.62
N TRP A 155 -3.16 -6.44 20.56
CA TRP A 155 -3.73 -6.40 19.22
C TRP A 155 -4.12 -7.79 18.69
N GLU A 156 -3.39 -8.84 19.07
CA GLU A 156 -3.62 -10.22 18.63
C GLU A 156 -5.01 -10.74 18.99
N GLU A 157 -5.55 -10.34 20.15
CA GLU A 157 -6.89 -10.74 20.61
C GLU A 157 -8.01 -9.95 19.91
N GLN A 158 -7.68 -8.81 19.30
CA GLN A 158 -8.65 -7.87 18.74
C GLN A 158 -8.80 -8.00 17.22
N VAL A 159 -7.76 -8.47 16.53
CA VAL A 159 -7.74 -8.53 15.07
C VAL A 159 -8.08 -9.92 14.57
N GLN A 160 -8.84 -9.97 13.48
CA GLN A 160 -9.12 -11.21 12.75
C GLN A 160 -8.63 -11.06 11.31
N CYS A 161 -8.24 -12.18 10.72
CA CYS A 161 -7.82 -12.22 9.33
C CYS A 161 -9.00 -11.81 8.40
N PRO A 162 -8.86 -10.76 7.57
CA PRO A 162 -9.87 -10.39 6.59
C PRO A 162 -10.16 -11.56 5.63
N LYS A 163 -11.39 -11.68 5.12
CA LYS A 163 -11.80 -12.89 4.39
C LYS A 163 -11.02 -13.08 3.09
N ALA A 164 -10.69 -11.99 2.39
CA ALA A 164 -9.87 -12.09 1.19
C ALA A 164 -8.42 -12.49 1.52
N ALA A 165 -7.86 -11.97 2.62
CA ALA A 165 -6.53 -12.35 3.10
C ALA A 165 -6.48 -13.80 3.57
N GLN A 166 -7.53 -14.29 4.23
CA GLN A 166 -7.65 -15.67 4.70
C GLN A 166 -7.55 -16.67 3.54
N LYS A 167 -8.22 -16.41 2.41
CA LYS A 167 -8.10 -17.23 1.21
C LYS A 167 -6.66 -17.27 0.66
N TYR A 168 -5.95 -16.14 0.76
CA TYR A 168 -4.58 -16.08 0.29
C TYR A 168 -3.64 -16.86 1.23
N VAL A 169 -3.82 -16.69 2.53
CA VAL A 169 -3.13 -17.46 3.59
C VAL A 169 -3.31 -18.97 3.39
N GLU A 170 -4.54 -19.42 3.16
CA GLU A 170 -4.84 -20.83 2.90
C GLU A 170 -4.09 -21.35 1.66
N ARG A 171 -4.02 -20.55 0.59
CA ARG A 171 -3.26 -20.94 -0.60
C ARG A 171 -1.76 -21.03 -0.32
N ILE A 172 -1.21 -20.06 0.42
CA ILE A 172 0.21 -20.05 0.78
C ILE A 172 0.57 -21.31 1.57
N HIS A 173 -0.22 -21.66 2.60
CA HIS A 173 -0.03 -22.91 3.34
C HIS A 173 -0.13 -24.14 2.45
N TYR A 174 -1.13 -24.21 1.58
CA TYR A 174 -1.23 -25.31 0.63
C TYR A 174 0.03 -25.43 -0.25
N ILE A 175 0.53 -24.33 -0.80
CA ILE A 175 1.72 -24.32 -1.66
C ILE A 175 2.95 -24.77 -0.88
N GLY A 176 3.20 -24.20 0.30
CA GLY A 176 4.34 -24.57 1.12
C GLY A 176 4.33 -26.03 1.58
N GLN A 177 3.15 -26.63 1.77
CA GLN A 177 3.02 -28.00 2.25
C GLN A 177 2.98 -29.05 1.14
N ASN A 178 2.48 -28.69 -0.06
CA ASN A 178 2.14 -29.68 -1.10
C ASN A 178 2.85 -29.44 -2.44
N GLU A 179 3.19 -28.19 -2.76
CA GLU A 179 3.81 -27.79 -4.04
C GLU A 179 4.94 -26.76 -3.81
N PRO A 180 5.96 -27.09 -3.00
CA PRO A 180 6.97 -26.13 -2.55
C PRO A 180 7.79 -25.51 -3.68
N GLU A 181 7.87 -26.15 -4.85
CA GLU A 181 8.49 -25.58 -6.04
C GLU A 181 7.77 -24.34 -6.58
N LEU A 182 6.51 -24.12 -6.19
CA LEU A 182 5.73 -22.93 -6.54
C LEU A 182 5.84 -21.81 -5.52
N LEU A 183 6.44 -22.03 -4.35
CA LEU A 183 6.56 -21.03 -3.28
C LEU A 183 7.29 -19.76 -3.75
N VAL A 184 8.25 -19.91 -4.67
CA VAL A 184 8.94 -18.80 -5.34
C VAL A 184 7.97 -17.80 -6.00
N ALA A 185 6.82 -18.25 -6.51
CA ALA A 185 5.84 -17.38 -7.14
C ALA A 185 5.25 -16.36 -6.16
N HIS A 186 4.98 -16.78 -4.92
CA HIS A 186 4.44 -15.92 -3.86
C HIS A 186 5.51 -14.98 -3.30
N ALA A 187 6.71 -15.51 -3.03
CA ALA A 187 7.84 -14.71 -2.56
C ALA A 187 8.23 -13.64 -3.59
N TYR A 188 8.30 -13.98 -4.87
CA TYR A 188 8.55 -13.04 -5.97
C TYR A 188 7.49 -11.93 -6.00
N THR A 189 6.21 -12.30 -6.08
CA THR A 189 5.10 -11.35 -6.21
C THR A 189 5.07 -10.33 -5.07
N ARG A 190 5.37 -10.76 -3.83
CA ARG A 190 5.39 -9.89 -2.66
C ARG A 190 6.68 -9.09 -2.54
N TYR A 191 7.82 -9.74 -2.30
CA TYR A 191 9.05 -9.05 -1.93
C TYR A 191 9.63 -8.19 -3.06
N MET A 192 9.53 -8.62 -4.32
CA MET A 192 10.03 -7.79 -5.45
C MET A 192 9.17 -6.54 -5.65
N GLY A 193 7.88 -6.62 -5.32
CA GLY A 193 6.97 -5.46 -5.28
C GLY A 193 7.36 -4.50 -4.16
N ASP A 194 7.56 -5.01 -2.95
CA ASP A 194 7.89 -4.19 -1.78
C ASP A 194 9.21 -3.41 -1.97
N LEU A 195 10.24 -4.06 -2.50
CA LEU A 195 11.54 -3.43 -2.78
C LEU A 195 11.49 -2.37 -3.89
N SER A 196 10.46 -2.37 -4.73
CA SER A 196 10.32 -1.43 -5.84
C SER A 196 9.55 -0.16 -5.47
N GLY A 197 8.63 -0.25 -4.50
CA GLY A 197 7.73 0.86 -4.13
C GLY A 197 7.72 1.26 -2.65
N GLY A 198 8.31 0.48 -1.75
CA GLY A 198 8.11 0.61 -0.30
C GLY A 198 8.41 2.02 0.23
N GLN A 199 9.50 2.63 -0.18
CA GLN A 199 9.87 3.98 0.27
C GLN A 199 8.91 5.08 -0.18
N VAL A 200 8.29 4.93 -1.36
CA VAL A 200 7.25 5.85 -1.84
C VAL A 200 5.98 5.66 -1.02
N LEU A 201 5.55 4.40 -0.83
CA LEU A 201 4.36 4.06 -0.07
C LEU A 201 4.47 4.52 1.40
N LYS A 202 5.64 4.35 2.03
CA LYS A 202 5.96 4.87 3.36
C LYS A 202 5.72 6.37 3.46
N LYS A 203 6.31 7.14 2.56
CA LYS A 203 6.18 8.61 2.54
C LYS A 203 4.73 9.05 2.34
N VAL A 204 3.99 8.34 1.49
CA VAL A 204 2.57 8.60 1.24
C VAL A 204 1.74 8.32 2.50
N ALA A 205 1.95 7.18 3.15
CA ALA A 205 1.28 6.81 4.41
C ALA A 205 1.59 7.81 5.53
N GLN A 206 2.87 8.13 5.75
CA GLN A 206 3.29 9.11 6.76
C GLN A 206 2.62 10.47 6.57
N ARG A 207 2.59 10.97 5.33
CA ARG A 207 1.94 12.23 5.01
C ARG A 207 0.41 12.17 5.18
N ALA A 208 -0.23 11.15 4.62
CA ALA A 208 -1.69 11.05 4.60
C ALA A 208 -2.28 10.83 6.00
N LEU A 209 -1.60 10.01 6.82
CA LEU A 209 -2.07 9.60 8.14
C LEU A 209 -1.39 10.36 9.30
N LYS A 210 -0.53 11.33 8.96
CA LYS A 210 0.26 12.12 9.93
C LYS A 210 1.08 11.24 10.89
N LEU A 211 1.69 10.19 10.35
CA LEU A 211 2.53 9.27 11.14
C LEU A 211 3.91 9.90 11.41
N PRO A 212 4.60 9.50 12.50
CA PRO A 212 5.92 10.00 12.83
C PRO A 212 6.93 9.75 11.72
N SER A 213 7.86 10.70 11.54
CA SER A 213 8.95 10.56 10.56
C SER A 213 9.96 9.48 10.94
N THR A 214 10.05 9.14 12.22
CA THR A 214 10.87 8.09 12.82
C THR A 214 10.50 6.69 12.33
N GLY A 215 9.28 6.48 11.85
CA GLY A 215 8.87 5.29 11.09
C GLY A 215 7.87 4.38 11.79
N GLU A 216 7.50 4.66 13.04
CA GLU A 216 6.47 3.93 13.78
C GLU A 216 5.15 3.87 13.00
N GLY A 217 4.57 2.67 12.92
CA GLY A 217 3.37 2.39 12.12
C GLY A 217 3.62 2.21 10.62
N THR A 218 4.88 2.20 10.16
CA THR A 218 5.27 1.96 8.75
C THR A 218 6.58 1.17 8.61
N GLN A 219 6.96 0.38 9.61
CA GLN A 219 8.18 -0.44 9.61
C GLN A 219 8.17 -1.48 8.48
N PHE A 220 7.01 -1.98 8.09
CA PHE A 220 6.84 -2.89 6.94
C PHE A 220 7.58 -2.41 5.67
N TYR A 221 7.55 -1.11 5.41
CA TYR A 221 8.12 -0.51 4.20
C TYR A 221 9.64 -0.24 4.30
N LEU A 222 10.26 -0.52 5.44
CA LEU A 222 11.68 -0.31 5.69
C LEU A 222 12.43 -1.66 5.66
N PHE A 223 13.44 -1.75 4.81
CA PHE A 223 14.31 -2.93 4.69
C PHE A 223 15.68 -2.56 5.27
N GLU A 224 15.83 -2.65 6.60
CA GLU A 224 17.03 -2.18 7.31
C GLU A 224 18.30 -2.97 6.92
N ASN A 225 18.13 -4.21 6.49
CA ASN A 225 19.22 -5.10 6.08
C ASN A 225 19.44 -5.14 4.56
N VAL A 226 18.89 -4.16 3.82
CA VAL A 226 19.08 -4.02 2.36
C VAL A 226 19.57 -2.61 2.04
N ASP A 227 20.88 -2.48 1.81
CA ASP A 227 21.51 -1.19 1.50
C ASP A 227 21.02 -0.59 0.17
N ASN A 228 20.95 -1.42 -0.88
CA ASN A 228 20.55 -1.01 -2.21
C ASN A 228 19.50 -1.97 -2.78
N ALA A 229 18.25 -1.51 -2.82
CA ALA A 229 17.12 -2.30 -3.30
C ALA A 229 17.27 -2.78 -4.76
N GLN A 230 17.94 -2.01 -5.64
CA GLN A 230 18.13 -2.45 -7.04
C GLN A 230 19.14 -3.59 -7.13
N GLN A 231 20.27 -3.46 -6.44
CA GLN A 231 21.30 -4.52 -6.39
C GLN A 231 20.72 -5.79 -5.76
N PHE A 232 19.95 -5.67 -4.69
CA PHE A 232 19.31 -6.82 -4.06
C PHE A 232 18.28 -7.50 -4.99
N LYS A 233 17.46 -6.73 -5.73
CA LYS A 233 16.56 -7.30 -6.74
C LYS A 233 17.31 -8.01 -7.86
N GLN A 234 18.45 -7.48 -8.32
CA GLN A 234 19.30 -8.15 -9.31
C GLN A 234 19.87 -9.46 -8.76
N LEU A 235 20.36 -9.47 -7.52
CA LEU A 235 20.81 -10.68 -6.82
C LEU A 235 19.67 -11.71 -6.73
N TYR A 236 18.48 -11.29 -6.29
CA TYR A 236 17.33 -12.18 -6.13
C TYR A 236 16.92 -12.81 -7.48
N ARG A 237 16.89 -12.03 -8.57
CA ARG A 237 16.64 -12.56 -9.93
C ARG A 237 17.70 -13.58 -10.35
N ALA A 238 18.98 -13.29 -10.13
CA ALA A 238 20.05 -14.22 -10.43
C ALA A 238 19.91 -15.55 -9.65
N ARG A 239 19.48 -15.48 -8.38
CA ARG A 239 19.20 -16.68 -7.56
C ARG A 239 17.99 -17.47 -8.08
N MET A 240 16.93 -16.80 -8.51
CA MET A 240 15.77 -17.47 -9.13
C MET A 240 16.16 -18.19 -10.43
N ASN A 241 17.02 -17.56 -11.26
CA ASN A 241 17.47 -18.13 -12.53
C ASN A 241 18.41 -19.34 -12.34
N ALA A 242 19.05 -19.45 -11.18
CA ALA A 242 19.91 -20.58 -10.83
C ALA A 242 19.14 -21.81 -10.30
N LEU A 243 17.81 -21.74 -10.13
CA LEU A 243 17.01 -22.89 -9.74
C LEU A 243 16.95 -23.91 -10.88
N ASP A 244 17.25 -25.17 -10.55
CA ASP A 244 17.20 -26.29 -11.51
C ASP A 244 15.74 -26.72 -11.74
N LEU A 245 15.08 -26.06 -12.70
CA LEU A 245 13.66 -26.23 -12.99
C LEU A 245 13.42 -26.52 -14.48
N ASN A 246 12.61 -27.54 -14.75
CA ASN A 246 12.12 -27.79 -16.10
C ASN A 246 11.11 -26.72 -16.55
N MET A 247 10.90 -26.60 -17.87
CA MET A 247 10.04 -25.56 -18.44
C MET A 247 8.59 -25.62 -17.92
N LYS A 248 8.02 -26.82 -17.77
CA LYS A 248 6.67 -27.01 -17.23
C LYS A 248 6.54 -26.45 -15.81
N THR A 249 7.59 -26.55 -15.00
CA THR A 249 7.61 -26.00 -13.64
C THR A 249 7.72 -24.48 -13.67
N LYS A 250 8.56 -23.93 -14.57
CA LYS A 250 8.62 -22.47 -14.79
C LYS A 250 7.26 -21.90 -15.21
N GLU A 251 6.53 -22.57 -16.10
CA GLU A 251 5.17 -22.17 -16.51
C GLU A 251 4.19 -22.20 -15.34
N ARG A 252 4.19 -23.27 -14.53
CA ARG A 252 3.37 -23.36 -13.31
C ARG A 252 3.68 -22.24 -12.32
N ILE A 253 4.96 -21.88 -12.16
CA ILE A 253 5.38 -20.76 -11.30
C ILE A 253 4.81 -19.42 -11.81
N VAL A 254 4.82 -19.19 -13.12
CA VAL A 254 4.24 -17.98 -13.72
C VAL A 254 2.71 -17.95 -13.56
N GLU A 255 2.04 -19.09 -13.74
CA GLU A 255 0.60 -19.20 -13.50
C GLU A 255 0.26 -18.92 -12.02
N GLU A 256 1.03 -19.49 -11.10
CA GLU A 256 0.83 -19.28 -9.67
C GLU A 256 1.12 -17.84 -9.27
N ALA A 257 2.09 -17.17 -9.90
CA ALA A 257 2.35 -15.75 -9.66
C ALA A 257 1.15 -14.90 -10.10
N ASN A 258 0.51 -15.21 -11.24
CA ASN A 258 -0.73 -14.56 -11.64
C ASN A 258 -1.87 -14.80 -10.62
N LYS A 259 -1.98 -16.00 -10.05
CA LYS A 259 -2.94 -16.28 -8.95
C LYS A 259 -2.60 -15.45 -7.70
N ALA A 260 -1.33 -15.32 -7.35
CA ALA A 260 -0.89 -14.45 -6.26
C ALA A 260 -1.32 -12.99 -6.48
N PHE A 261 -1.18 -12.44 -7.70
CA PHE A 261 -1.70 -11.11 -8.04
C PHE A 261 -3.23 -11.04 -7.90
N GLU A 262 -3.96 -12.07 -8.32
CA GLU A 262 -5.42 -12.14 -8.16
C GLU A 262 -5.84 -12.11 -6.68
N TYR A 263 -5.16 -12.85 -5.80
CA TYR A 263 -5.41 -12.75 -4.36
C TYR A 263 -5.17 -11.34 -3.82
N ASN A 264 -4.11 -10.66 -4.26
CA ASN A 264 -3.85 -9.28 -3.86
C ASN A 264 -4.96 -8.32 -4.35
N MET A 265 -5.45 -8.49 -5.57
CA MET A 265 -6.57 -7.71 -6.10
C MET A 265 -7.86 -7.96 -5.31
N GLN A 266 -8.15 -9.20 -4.90
CA GLN A 266 -9.30 -9.50 -4.04
C GLN A 266 -9.19 -8.80 -2.69
N ILE A 267 -7.99 -8.77 -2.08
CA ILE A 267 -7.74 -8.02 -0.85
C ILE A 267 -7.97 -6.52 -1.07
N PHE A 268 -7.44 -5.94 -2.14
CA PHE A 268 -7.64 -4.51 -2.44
C PHE A 268 -9.13 -4.16 -2.66
N ASN A 269 -9.87 -5.04 -3.32
CA ASN A 269 -11.31 -4.86 -3.54
C ASN A 269 -12.11 -4.97 -2.23
N GLU A 270 -11.76 -5.90 -1.34
CA GLU A 270 -12.37 -6.02 0.00
C GLU A 270 -12.10 -4.74 0.83
N LEU A 271 -10.88 -4.21 0.76
CA LEU A 271 -10.50 -2.95 1.41
C LEU A 271 -11.28 -1.76 0.84
N ASP A 272 -11.42 -1.66 -0.48
CA ASP A 272 -12.19 -0.59 -1.13
C ASP A 272 -13.66 -0.57 -0.69
N GLN A 273 -14.28 -1.76 -0.58
CA GLN A 273 -15.64 -1.92 -0.07
C GLN A 273 -15.76 -1.54 1.41
N ALA A 274 -14.80 -1.95 2.24
CA ALA A 274 -14.73 -1.55 3.65
C ALA A 274 -14.58 -0.02 3.78
N GLY A 275 -13.71 0.59 2.97
CA GLY A 275 -13.50 2.04 2.91
C GLY A 275 -14.76 2.82 2.54
N SER A 276 -15.50 2.32 1.55
CA SER A 276 -16.79 2.89 1.12
C SER A 276 -17.85 2.83 2.22
N THR A 277 -17.89 1.72 2.97
CA THR A 277 -18.81 1.54 4.11
C THR A 277 -18.48 2.52 5.25
N LEU A 278 -17.21 2.65 5.60
CA LEU A 278 -16.71 3.62 6.58
C LEU A 278 -16.98 5.08 6.14
N ALA A 279 -17.09 5.37 4.84
CA ALA A 279 -17.45 6.69 4.34
C ALA A 279 -18.95 6.97 4.48
N ARG A 280 -19.81 5.97 4.21
CA ARG A 280 -21.27 6.09 4.33
C ARG A 280 -21.71 6.30 5.78
N GLU A 281 -21.15 5.57 6.73
CA GLU A 281 -21.49 5.71 8.15
C GLU A 281 -21.16 7.11 8.70
N THR A 282 -20.03 7.71 8.28
CA THR A 282 -19.69 9.09 8.68
C THR A 282 -20.66 10.14 8.12
N LEU A 283 -21.31 9.85 7.00
CA LEU A 283 -22.31 10.74 6.39
C LEU A 283 -23.70 10.57 7.02
N GLU A 284 -24.02 9.37 7.52
CA GLU A 284 -25.29 9.08 8.22
C GLU A 284 -25.28 9.60 9.68
N ASP A 285 -24.13 9.60 10.37
CA ASP A 285 -23.96 10.20 11.70
C ASP A 285 -23.76 11.72 11.68
N GLY A 286 -23.67 12.32 10.48
CA GLY A 286 -23.72 13.77 10.31
C GLY A 286 -25.13 14.29 10.54
N PHE A 287 -25.42 14.78 11.75
CA PHE A 287 -26.62 15.60 12.01
C PHE A 287 -26.83 16.57 10.84
N PRO A 288 -28.02 16.63 10.22
CA PRO A 288 -28.23 17.55 9.12
C PRO A 288 -27.97 18.96 9.63
N VAL A 289 -26.96 19.61 9.06
CA VAL A 289 -26.76 21.05 9.23
C VAL A 289 -27.98 21.70 8.62
N HIS A 290 -28.99 21.95 9.44
CA HIS A 290 -30.15 22.71 9.07
C HIS A 290 -29.62 24.08 8.63
N ASP A 291 -29.84 24.44 7.37
CA ASP A 291 -29.40 25.68 6.71
C ASP A 291 -30.08 26.96 7.25
N GLY A 292 -30.62 26.91 8.47
CA GLY A 292 -31.32 28.01 9.12
C GLY A 292 -32.58 28.48 8.40
N LYS A 293 -33.09 27.74 7.40
CA LYS A 293 -34.30 28.10 6.62
C LYS A 293 -35.53 27.24 6.93
N GLY A 294 -35.58 26.62 8.10
CA GLY A 294 -36.77 25.90 8.58
C GLY A 294 -37.71 26.81 9.38
N ASP A 295 -39.02 26.72 9.14
CA ASP A 295 -40.06 27.36 9.97
C ASP A 295 -39.98 26.83 11.40
N MET A 296 -39.56 27.69 12.33
CA MET A 296 -39.27 27.36 13.73
C MET A 296 -40.50 26.81 14.49
N ARG A 297 -41.70 26.95 13.93
CA ARG A 297 -42.96 26.40 14.45
C ARG A 297 -43.13 24.89 14.27
N LYS A 298 -42.28 24.24 13.46
CA LYS A 298 -42.29 22.78 13.27
C LYS A 298 -41.28 22.04 14.14
N CYS A 299 -40.53 22.74 14.99
CA CYS A 299 -39.56 22.12 15.86
C CYS A 299 -40.28 21.44 17.06
N PRO A 300 -40.18 20.11 17.24
CA PRO A 300 -40.91 19.40 18.30
C PRO A 300 -40.50 19.83 19.73
N PHE A 301 -39.38 20.54 19.86
CA PHE A 301 -38.92 21.13 21.12
C PHE A 301 -39.53 22.50 21.46
N TYR A 302 -40.14 23.21 20.48
CA TYR A 302 -40.71 24.55 20.69
C TYR A 302 -42.18 24.50 21.12
N ALA A 303 -42.85 23.36 20.96
CA ALA A 303 -44.26 23.17 21.33
C ALA A 303 -44.47 22.79 22.81
N ALA A 304 -43.40 22.68 23.61
CA ALA A 304 -43.46 22.21 24.99
C ALA A 304 -43.38 23.32 26.07
N GLU A 305 -43.36 24.60 25.71
CA GLU A 305 -43.25 25.72 26.69
C GLU A 305 -44.55 26.50 26.92
N GLN A 306 -45.73 25.93 26.66
CA GLN A 306 -47.00 26.59 27.01
C GLN A 306 -47.86 25.91 28.07
N ASP A 307 -47.41 24.81 28.68
CA ASP A 307 -48.19 24.23 29.76
C ASP A 307 -47.31 23.56 30.81
N LYS A 308 -47.03 24.31 31.89
CA LYS A 308 -47.08 23.87 33.30
C LYS A 308 -46.38 24.86 34.21
N GLY A 309 -47.17 25.45 35.10
CA GLY A 309 -46.65 26.12 36.29
C GLY A 309 -46.01 25.14 37.27
N ALA A 310 -45.11 25.71 38.09
CA ALA A 310 -44.61 25.23 39.38
C ALA A 310 -44.10 23.78 39.48
N LEU A 311 -42.78 23.60 39.55
CA LEU A 311 -42.11 23.12 40.78
C LEU A 311 -40.58 23.25 40.68
N GLU A 312 -39.96 23.36 41.85
CA GLU A 312 -38.57 23.69 42.15
C GLU A 312 -37.51 22.67 41.70
N GLY A 313 -36.28 23.17 41.51
CA GLY A 313 -35.07 22.48 41.99
C GLY A 313 -34.29 21.62 41.00
N SER A 314 -33.33 22.23 40.28
CA SER A 314 -31.97 21.68 40.07
C SER A 314 -31.18 22.63 39.16
N SER A 315 -30.46 23.58 39.76
CA SER A 315 -29.56 24.48 39.04
C SER A 315 -28.22 23.80 38.80
N CYS A 316 -27.95 23.47 37.53
CA CYS A 316 -26.64 22.99 37.10
C CYS A 316 -25.59 24.11 37.28
N PRO A 317 -24.55 23.93 38.13
CA PRO A 317 -23.59 24.97 38.49
C PRO A 317 -22.73 25.47 37.29
N PHE A 318 -22.76 24.75 36.18
CA PHE A 318 -21.99 25.08 34.98
C PHE A 318 -22.61 26.24 34.16
N ARG A 319 -23.94 26.43 34.22
CA ARG A 319 -24.63 27.47 33.43
C ARG A 319 -24.39 28.87 33.99
N THR A 320 -24.29 28.99 35.31
CA THR A 320 -24.00 30.26 35.99
C THR A 320 -22.55 30.71 35.78
N ALA A 321 -21.60 29.77 35.74
CA ALA A 321 -20.19 30.05 35.50
C ALA A 321 -19.92 30.65 34.10
N MET A 322 -20.58 30.11 33.06
CA MET A 322 -20.44 30.61 31.68
C MET A 322 -21.10 31.97 31.44
N ALA A 323 -22.13 32.32 32.23
CA ALA A 323 -22.78 33.64 32.15
C ALA A 323 -21.92 34.75 32.77
N VAL A 324 -21.09 34.43 33.77
CA VAL A 324 -20.17 35.39 34.41
C VAL A 324 -18.97 35.72 33.51
N LEU A 325 -18.49 34.76 32.72
CA LEU A 325 -17.37 34.92 31.78
C LEU A 325 -17.72 35.73 30.50
N ARG A 326 -19.01 35.97 30.24
CA ARG A 326 -19.48 36.80 29.11
C ARG A 326 -19.64 38.28 29.46
N LYS A 327 -19.35 38.69 30.70
CA LYS A 327 -19.39 40.12 31.06
C LYS A 327 -18.23 40.86 30.39
N PRO A 328 -18.49 41.97 29.66
CA PRO A 328 -17.45 42.73 28.95
C PRO A 328 -16.30 43.15 29.86
N SER A 329 -16.59 43.51 31.10
CA SER A 329 -15.60 43.92 32.10
C SER A 329 -14.60 42.81 32.48
N LEU A 330 -15.02 41.53 32.48
CA LEU A 330 -14.13 40.41 32.82
C LEU A 330 -13.24 40.01 31.63
N GLN A 331 -13.75 40.17 30.39
CA GLN A 331 -12.98 39.89 29.18
C GLN A 331 -11.80 40.85 29.02
N PHE A 332 -11.98 42.13 29.40
CA PHE A 332 -10.88 43.10 29.43
C PHE A 332 -9.80 42.73 30.47
N ILE A 333 -10.20 42.23 31.64
CA ILE A 333 -9.26 41.82 32.70
C ILE A 333 -8.45 40.58 32.25
N LEU A 334 -9.11 39.60 31.63
CA LEU A 334 -8.45 38.41 31.08
C LEU A 334 -7.49 38.76 29.94
N ALA A 335 -7.89 39.63 29.02
CA ALA A 335 -7.02 40.08 27.92
C ALA A 335 -5.79 40.86 28.43
N ALA A 336 -5.96 41.72 29.44
CA ALA A 336 -4.86 42.44 30.07
C ALA A 336 -3.88 41.50 30.79
N GLY A 337 -4.39 40.45 31.46
CA GLY A 337 -3.57 39.44 32.12
C GLY A 337 -2.72 38.61 31.14
N VAL A 338 -3.30 38.19 30.01
CA VAL A 338 -2.58 37.43 28.98
C VAL A 338 -1.49 38.28 28.31
N ALA A 339 -1.75 39.57 28.07
CA ALA A 339 -0.74 40.47 27.50
C ALA A 339 0.45 40.71 28.46
N LEU A 340 0.19 40.85 29.76
CA LEU A 340 1.23 40.98 30.78
C LEU A 340 2.07 39.69 30.91
N ALA A 341 1.44 38.52 30.89
CA ALA A 341 2.14 37.24 30.92
C ALA A 341 3.02 37.02 29.68
N ALA A 342 2.50 37.36 28.49
CA ALA A 342 3.27 37.29 27.25
C ALA A 342 4.46 38.27 27.24
N GLY A 343 4.28 39.49 27.78
CA GLY A 343 5.35 40.47 27.91
C GLY A 343 6.45 40.04 28.89
N LEU A 344 6.09 39.45 30.02
CA LEU A 344 7.05 38.92 31.00
C LEU A 344 7.81 37.69 30.47
N LEU A 345 7.13 36.81 29.73
CA LEU A 345 7.78 35.68 29.06
C LEU A 345 8.72 36.17 27.95
N ALA A 346 8.34 37.17 27.15
CA ALA A 346 9.21 37.73 26.12
C ALA A 346 10.45 38.44 26.70
N TRP A 347 10.32 39.10 27.87
CA TRP A 347 11.47 39.65 28.60
C TRP A 347 12.39 38.54 29.12
N TYR A 348 11.84 37.47 29.68
CA TYR A 348 12.64 36.38 30.26
C TYR A 348 13.49 35.60 29.22
N TYR A 349 13.08 35.62 27.95
CA TYR A 349 13.73 34.90 26.85
C TYR A 349 14.57 35.80 25.90
N MET A 350 14.67 37.10 26.17
CA MET A 350 15.66 38.01 25.55
C MET A 350 16.77 38.32 26.54
#